data_AF-A0A6P1AHM1-F1
#
_entry.id   AF-A0A6P1AHM1-F1
#
_cell.length_a   1.000
_cell.length_b   1.000
_cell.length_c   1.000
_cell.angle_alpha   90.00
_cell.angle_beta   90.00
_cell.angle_gamma   90.00
#
_symmetry.space_group_name_H-M   'P 1'
#
loop_
_entity.id
_entity.type
_entity.pdbx_description
1 polymer ?
#
loop_
_entity_poly.entity_id
_entity_poly.type
_entity_poly.pdbx_seq_one_letter_code
_entity_poly.pdbx_strand_id
1 'polypeptide(L)' 'MNVQLAKNPQKRVVFAPQTNTSLRSGSVLKVELNEDEKVEWQWTYLPDGESFISGYKIIKDK' A
#
# COMPACT_ATOMS: atom_id res chain seq x y z
N MET A 1 19.65 23.21 -25.74
CA MET A 1 19.73 22.52 -24.44
C MET A 1 18.48 21.67 -24.33
N ASN A 2 18.61 20.37 -24.59
CA ASN A 2 17.45 19.49 -24.75
C ASN A 2 17.25 18.80 -23.41
N VAL A 3 16.35 19.35 -22.59
CA VAL A 3 15.91 18.68 -21.37
C VAL A 3 15.11 17.45 -21.77
N GLN A 4 15.72 16.27 -21.68
CA GLN A 4 14.99 15.02 -21.59
C GLN A 4 14.11 15.16 -20.34
N LEU A 5 12.82 15.45 -20.52
CA LEU A 5 11.83 15.21 -19.48
C LEU A 5 11.88 13.71 -19.22
N ALA A 6 12.67 13.30 -18.23
CA ALA A 6 12.50 12.00 -17.61
C ALA A 6 11.02 11.94 -17.21
N LYS A 7 10.25 11.06 -17.87
CA LYS A 7 8.93 10.65 -17.39
C LYS A 7 9.16 10.12 -15.98
N ASN A 8 9.06 10.97 -14.96
CA ASN A 8 8.89 10.49 -13.61
C ASN A 8 7.50 9.84 -13.62
N PRO A 9 7.39 8.51 -13.47
CA PRO A 9 6.08 7.90 -13.30
C PRO A 9 5.45 8.59 -12.08
N GLN A 10 4.24 9.13 -12.23
CA GLN A 10 3.60 9.82 -11.11
C GLN A 10 3.40 8.79 -9.99
N LYS A 11 4.17 8.91 -8.91
CA LYS A 11 4.02 8.02 -7.77
C LYS A 11 2.75 8.43 -7.01
N ARG A 12 1.83 7.50 -6.81
CA ARG A 12 0.63 7.64 -5.98
C ARG A 12 0.87 7.03 -4.61
N VAL A 13 0.57 7.78 -3.56
CA VAL A 13 0.61 7.25 -2.19
C VAL A 13 -0.77 6.69 -1.83
N VAL A 14 -0.81 5.43 -1.40
CA VAL A 14 -2.03 4.76 -0.92
C VAL A 14 -1.85 4.43 0.55
N PHE A 15 -2.84 4.76 1.36
CA PHE A 15 -2.86 4.48 2.79
C PHE A 15 -3.45 3.09 3.06
N ALA A 16 -2.91 2.44 4.08
CA ALA A 16 -3.50 1.22 4.60
C ALA A 16 -4.91 1.51 5.15
N PRO A 17 -5.90 0.63 4.90
CA PRO A 17 -7.19 0.68 5.58
C PRO A 17 -7.00 0.74 7.09
N GLN A 18 -7.62 1.72 7.73
CA GLN A 18 -7.55 1.85 9.18
C GLN A 18 -8.43 0.77 9.83
N THR A 19 -7.80 -0.09 10.61
CA THR A 19 -8.49 -1.04 11.48
C THR A 19 -8.60 -0.46 12.88
N ASN A 20 -9.59 -0.90 13.67
CA ASN A 20 -9.68 -0.50 15.07
C ASN A 20 -8.39 -0.83 15.87
N THR A 21 -7.60 -1.76 15.33
CA THR A 21 -6.33 -2.28 15.84
C THR A 21 -5.08 -1.54 15.30
N SER A 22 -5.23 -0.29 14.86
CA SER A 22 -4.18 0.58 14.27
C SER A 22 -2.90 0.79 15.11
N LEU A 23 -2.76 0.12 16.25
CA LEU A 23 -1.68 0.29 17.21
C LEU A 23 -0.74 -0.92 17.33
N ARG A 24 -0.93 -1.97 16.53
CA ARG A 24 0.04 -3.07 16.51
C ARG A 24 1.35 -2.60 15.86
N SER A 25 2.44 -2.67 16.62
CA SER A 25 3.78 -2.29 16.17
C SER A 25 4.15 -3.05 14.90
N GLY A 26 4.63 -2.34 13.88
CA GLY A 26 4.98 -2.93 12.56
C GLY A 26 3.92 -2.78 11.47
N SER A 27 2.81 -2.11 11.73
CA SER A 27 1.78 -1.84 10.72
C SER A 27 2.28 -0.88 9.63
N VAL A 28 2.18 -1.31 8.37
CA VAL A 28 2.48 -0.45 7.21
C VAL A 28 1.36 0.58 7.08
N LEU A 29 1.69 1.87 7.20
CA LEU A 29 0.71 2.95 7.17
C LEU A 29 0.39 3.45 5.75
N LYS A 30 1.38 3.36 4.85
CA LYS A 30 1.27 3.84 3.47
C LYS A 30 2.23 3.11 2.55
N VAL A 31 1.84 2.98 1.29
CA VAL A 31 2.62 2.38 0.21
C VAL A 31 2.66 3.37 -0.96
N GLU A 32 3.83 3.54 -1.56
CA GLU A 32 4.00 4.30 -2.80
C GLU A 32 3.87 3.35 -3.99
N LEU A 33 3.01 3.71 -4.95
CA LEU A 33 2.71 2.94 -6.15
C LEU A 33 3.00 3.79 -7.38
N ASN A 34 3.40 3.15 -8.48
CA ASN A 34 3.39 3.77 -9.80
C ASN A 34 1.96 3.84 -10.37
N GLU A 35 1.74 4.59 -11.45
CA GLU A 35 0.42 4.75 -12.09
C GLU A 35 -0.20 3.41 -12.53
N ASP A 36 0.65 2.47 -12.97
CA ASP A 36 0.26 1.14 -13.43
C ASP A 36 0.33 0.09 -12.30
N GLU A 37 0.35 0.52 -11.03
CA GLU A 37 0.46 -0.38 -9.88
C GLU A 37 -0.73 -0.25 -8.93
N LYS A 38 -1.11 -1.40 -8.35
CA LYS A 38 -2.14 -1.53 -7.32
C LYS A 38 -1.55 -2.21 -6.10
N VAL A 39 -2.06 -1.85 -4.92
CA VAL A 39 -1.73 -2.52 -3.67
C VAL A 39 -2.84 -3.50 -3.30
N GLU A 40 -2.46 -4.73 -3.02
CA GLU A 40 -3.30 -5.73 -2.37
C GLU A 40 -2.90 -5.86 -0.91
N TRP A 41 -3.83 -5.51 -0.02
CA TRP A 41 -3.61 -5.61 1.43
C TRP A 41 -3.85 -7.05 1.89
N GLN A 42 -2.90 -7.58 2.66
CA GLN A 42 -3.04 -8.89 3.29
C GLN A 42 -3.65 -8.71 4.68
N TRP A 43 -4.81 -9.33 4.87
CA TRP A 43 -5.57 -9.30 6.10
C TRP A 43 -5.31 -10.57 6.91
N THR A 44 -4.94 -10.39 8.17
CA THR A 44 -4.95 -11.45 9.16
C THR A 44 -6.17 -11.28 10.05
N TYR A 45 -6.94 -12.36 10.17
CA TYR A 45 -8.11 -12.43 11.03
C TYR A 45 -7.73 -13.16 12.30
N LEU A 46 -8.08 -12.58 13.44
CA LEU A 46 -7.84 -13.13 14.75
C LEU A 46 -9.09 -13.88 15.25
N PRO A 47 -8.91 -14.85 16.16
CA PRO A 47 -10.03 -15.64 16.69
C PRO A 47 -11.08 -14.83 17.47
N ASP A 48 -10.73 -13.63 17.93
CA ASP A 48 -11.61 -12.68 18.62
C ASP A 48 -12.49 -11.86 17.67
N GLY A 49 -12.39 -12.08 16.36
CA GLY A 49 -13.12 -11.34 15.34
C GLY A 49 -12.45 -10.04 14.91
N GLU A 50 -11.30 -9.69 15.49
CA GLU A 50 -10.50 -8.57 15.01
C GLU A 50 -9.77 -8.94 13.72
N SER A 51 -9.55 -7.96 12.86
CA SER A 51 -8.66 -8.10 11.71
C SER A 51 -7.65 -6.97 11.67
N PHE A 52 -6.47 -7.28 11.16
CA PHE A 52 -5.40 -6.31 10.98
C PHE A 52 -4.63 -6.59 9.70
N ILE A 53 -3.95 -5.56 9.20
CA ILE A 53 -3.10 -5.68 8.02
C ILE A 53 -1.76 -6.23 8.45
N SER A 54 -1.44 -7.44 8.01
CA SER A 54 -0.17 -8.11 8.29
C SER A 54 0.86 -7.94 7.19
N GLY A 55 0.45 -7.42 6.02
CA GLY A 55 1.34 -7.22 4.89
C GLY A 55 0.63 -6.63 3.68
N TYR A 56 1.38 -6.47 2.59
CA TYR A 56 0.86 -6.00 1.32
C TYR A 56 1.63 -6.60 0.15
N LYS A 57 1.03 -6.58 -1.04
CA LYS A 57 1.69 -6.89 -2.32
C LYS A 57 1.41 -5.75 -3.29
N ILE A 58 2.44 -5.37 -4.05
CA ILE A 58 2.28 -4.45 -5.18
C ILE A 58 2.12 -5.31 -6.43
N ILE A 59 1.01 -5.15 -7.12
CA ILE A 59 0.69 -5.83 -8.38
C ILE A 59 0.61 -4.79 -9.50
N LYS A 60 0.95 -5.18 -10.72
CA LYS A 60 0.74 -4.31 -11.89
C LYS A 60 -0.70 -4.40 -12.35
N ASP A 61 -1.33 -3.25 -12.57
CA ASP A 61 -2.60 -3.17 -13.27
C ASP A 61 -2.33 -3.43 -14.75
N LYS A 62 -3.02 -4.44 -15.31
CA LYS A 62 -2.73 -4.98 -16.64
C LYS A 62 -3.47 -4.22 -17.72
#